data_AF-A0A974D9P7-F1
#
_entry.id   AF-A0A974D9P7-F1
#
_cell.length_a   1.000
_cell.length_b   1.000
_cell.length_c   1.000
_cell.angle_alpha   90.00
_cell.angle_beta   90.00
_cell.angle_gamma   90.00
#
_symmetry.space_group_name_H-M   'P 1'
#
loop_
_entity.id
_entity.type
_entity.pdbx_description
1 polymer ?
#
loop_
_entity_poly.entity_id
_entity_poly.type
_entity_poly.pdbx_seq_one_letter_code
_entity_poly.pdbx_strand_id
1 'polypeptide(L)'
;MKSFHRGTTIGNKVVNAEVRLPRKKETFLGSKRQGMFKCKGCAQCTFASSVIKGDIARHPTQGTHIKIKHYATCDTENVVYLFKCLCGKGNIGQAIRSIRTKMKDHLRNIRNFKHGSPTDMTVSRHFSEVNHNQSQLKWMVLEVIQPPHREGNMKQCLLQREFFWFKRLDTSHPVSMNDSWSVKFFL
;
A
#
# COMPACT_ATOMS: atom_id res chain seq x y z
N MET A 1 4.01 -24.62 -57.23
CA MET A 1 4.56 -24.11 -55.95
C MET A 1 3.39 -23.75 -55.03
N LYS A 2 3.28 -24.35 -53.84
CA LYS A 2 2.23 -24.01 -52.86
C LYS A 2 2.73 -22.82 -52.01
N SER A 3 2.03 -21.70 -52.07
CA SER A 3 2.31 -20.53 -51.22
C SER A 3 1.78 -20.78 -49.81
N PHE A 4 2.64 -20.63 -48.79
CA PHE A 4 2.22 -20.67 -47.39
C PHE A 4 1.99 -19.23 -46.90
N HIS A 5 0.76 -18.89 -46.57
CA HIS A 5 0.46 -17.64 -45.86
C HIS A 5 0.71 -17.82 -44.36
N ARG A 6 1.43 -16.87 -43.76
CA ARG A 6 1.73 -16.84 -42.32
C ARG A 6 0.42 -16.71 -41.54
N GLY A 7 0.12 -17.67 -40.67
CA GLY A 7 -1.04 -17.63 -39.79
C GLY A 7 -0.94 -16.52 -38.73
N THR A 8 -2.08 -15.92 -38.39
CA THR A 8 -2.20 -14.86 -37.39
C THR A 8 -1.82 -15.40 -36.00
N THR A 9 -0.73 -14.91 -35.42
CA THR A 9 -0.33 -15.26 -34.05
C THR A 9 -1.14 -14.47 -33.02
N ILE A 10 -1.16 -14.93 -31.77
CA ILE A 10 -1.82 -14.20 -30.65
C ILE A 10 -1.26 -12.77 -30.55
N GLY A 11 0.02 -12.56 -30.86
CA GLY A 11 0.67 -11.25 -30.92
C GLY A 11 0.03 -10.27 -31.92
N ASN A 12 -0.64 -10.77 -32.97
CA ASN A 12 -1.35 -9.93 -33.94
C ASN A 12 -2.78 -9.55 -33.47
N LYS A 13 -3.27 -10.17 -32.40
CA LYS A 13 -4.60 -9.90 -31.81
C LYS A 13 -4.54 -9.04 -30.54
N VAL A 14 -3.36 -8.79 -30.00
CA VAL A 14 -3.20 -7.83 -28.89
C VAL A 14 -3.11 -6.42 -29.45
N VAL A 15 -4.23 -5.71 -29.42
CA VAL A 15 -4.21 -4.25 -29.48
C VAL A 15 -3.46 -3.78 -28.24
N ASN A 16 -2.49 -2.89 -28.44
CA ASN A 16 -1.79 -2.21 -27.36
C ASN A 16 -2.86 -1.51 -26.51
N ALA A 17 -3.24 -2.11 -25.38
CA ALA A 17 -4.08 -1.48 -24.38
C ALA A 17 -3.24 -0.44 -23.66
N GLU A 18 -2.85 0.61 -24.39
CA GLU A 18 -2.31 1.81 -23.80
C GLU A 18 -3.34 2.28 -22.79
N VAL A 19 -3.05 2.03 -21.51
CA VAL A 19 -3.72 2.68 -20.40
C VAL A 19 -3.39 4.15 -20.58
N ARG A 20 -4.26 4.88 -21.29
CA ARG A 20 -4.18 6.33 -21.38
C ARG A 20 -4.30 6.84 -19.96
N LEU A 21 -3.16 7.17 -19.35
CA LEU A 21 -3.14 7.86 -18.07
C LEU A 21 -3.95 9.14 -18.27
N PRO A 22 -4.94 9.43 -17.41
CA PRO A 22 -5.74 10.63 -17.56
C PRO A 22 -4.80 11.85 -17.59
N ARG A 23 -4.98 12.70 -18.61
CA ARG A 23 -4.26 13.99 -18.76
C ARG A 23 -4.29 14.70 -17.40
N LYS A 24 -3.11 15.09 -16.88
CA LYS A 24 -3.03 15.91 -15.66
C LYS A 24 -3.84 17.18 -15.89
N LYS A 25 -5.04 17.26 -15.30
CA LYS A 25 -5.83 18.48 -15.27
C LYS A 25 -5.10 19.45 -14.34
N GLU A 26 -4.45 20.46 -14.89
CA GLU A 26 -3.99 21.61 -14.12
C GLU A 26 -5.22 22.29 -13.54
N THR A 27 -5.28 22.40 -12.22
CA THR A 27 -6.32 23.17 -11.55
C THR A 27 -5.89 24.64 -11.50
N PHE A 28 -6.84 25.57 -11.35
CA PHE A 28 -6.55 27.00 -11.12
C PHE A 28 -5.51 27.25 -10.00
N LEU A 29 -5.41 26.31 -9.04
CA LEU A 29 -4.46 26.30 -7.92
C LEU A 29 -3.09 25.65 -8.24
N GLY A 30 -2.78 25.41 -9.51
CA GLY A 30 -1.55 24.76 -9.97
C GLY A 30 -1.64 23.23 -9.98
N SER A 31 -0.47 22.57 -10.06
CA SER A 31 -0.39 21.11 -10.08
C SER A 31 -0.83 20.51 -8.73
N LYS A 32 -1.57 19.38 -8.77
CA LYS A 32 -1.99 18.69 -7.55
C LYS A 32 -0.75 18.31 -6.73
N ARG A 33 -0.68 18.80 -5.49
CA ARG A 33 0.35 18.40 -4.53
C ARG A 33 0.35 16.88 -4.37
N GLN A 34 1.53 16.27 -4.38
CA GLN A 34 1.70 14.84 -4.16
C GLN A 34 2.19 14.59 -2.74
N GLY A 35 1.90 13.42 -2.21
CA GLY A 35 2.31 12.99 -0.89
C GLY A 35 1.17 12.75 0.09
N MET A 36 1.58 12.39 1.31
CA MET A 36 0.70 12.14 2.44
C MET A 36 0.55 13.40 3.30
N PHE A 37 -0.71 13.79 3.55
CA PHE A 37 -1.05 15.00 4.29
C PHE A 37 -1.94 14.69 5.50
N LYS A 38 -1.82 15.51 6.54
CA LYS A 38 -2.72 15.44 7.69
C LYS A 38 -4.07 16.03 7.32
N CYS A 39 -5.11 15.35 7.75
CA CYS A 39 -6.46 15.89 7.81
C CYS A 39 -6.59 16.88 8.99
N LYS A 40 -7.49 17.86 8.89
CA LYS A 40 -7.77 18.79 10.01
C LYS A 40 -8.68 18.08 11.03
N GLY A 41 -8.36 18.17 12.32
CA GLY A 41 -9.26 17.80 13.42
C GLY A 41 -9.51 16.31 13.70
N CYS A 42 -8.87 15.36 13.00
CA CYS A 42 -9.06 13.94 13.32
C CYS A 42 -8.15 13.48 14.45
N ALA A 43 -8.69 12.90 15.51
CA ALA A 43 -7.94 12.28 16.61
C ALA A 43 -6.82 11.33 16.14
N GLN A 44 -7.04 10.57 15.05
CA GLN A 44 -6.03 9.67 14.47
C GLN A 44 -4.90 10.44 13.75
N CYS A 45 -5.22 11.57 13.12
CA CYS A 45 -4.23 12.54 12.64
C CYS A 45 -3.57 13.33 13.80
N THR A 46 -4.23 13.43 14.97
CA THR A 46 -3.80 14.12 16.21
C THR A 46 -2.88 13.27 17.09
N PHE A 47 -2.99 11.94 17.07
CA PHE A 47 -1.90 11.02 17.48
C PHE A 47 -0.69 11.09 16.52
N ALA A 48 -0.81 11.90 15.46
CA ALA A 48 0.16 12.79 14.80
C ALA A 48 1.64 12.43 14.64
N SER A 49 2.30 11.76 15.57
CA SER A 49 3.65 11.18 15.43
C SER A 49 3.63 9.94 14.53
N SER A 50 2.45 9.31 14.32
CA SER A 50 2.30 8.13 13.47
C SER A 50 2.24 8.41 11.97
N VAL A 51 1.81 9.58 11.50
CA VAL A 51 1.71 9.83 10.04
C VAL A 51 3.04 10.31 9.48
N ILE A 52 3.62 9.55 8.55
CA ILE A 52 4.77 10.00 7.75
C ILE A 52 4.22 10.92 6.66
N LYS A 53 4.55 12.21 6.74
CA LYS A 53 4.09 13.24 5.82
C LYS A 53 5.05 13.41 4.64
N GLY A 54 4.52 13.99 3.55
CA GLY A 54 5.31 14.41 2.40
C GLY A 54 5.20 13.44 1.23
N ASP A 55 5.96 13.74 0.18
CA ASP A 55 5.96 13.02 -1.09
C ASP A 55 7.09 11.98 -1.20
N ILE A 56 7.82 11.72 -0.10
CA ILE A 56 8.92 10.77 -0.06
C ILE A 56 8.67 9.72 1.02
N ALA A 57 8.57 8.46 0.60
CA ALA A 57 8.75 7.31 1.48
C ALA A 57 10.23 6.91 1.48
N ARG A 58 10.79 6.58 2.65
CA ARG A 58 12.11 5.94 2.72
C ARG A 58 11.95 4.42 2.66
N HIS A 59 12.76 3.72 1.88
CA HIS A 59 12.83 2.26 1.96
C HIS A 59 13.15 1.82 3.40
N PRO A 60 12.46 0.82 3.98
CA PRO A 60 12.69 0.39 5.36
C PRO A 60 14.15 0.02 5.67
N THR A 61 14.77 -0.80 4.81
CA THR A 61 16.16 -1.27 4.98
C THR A 61 17.20 -0.37 4.30
N GLN A 62 17.03 -0.06 3.01
CA GLN A 62 18.04 0.66 2.22
C GLN A 62 18.05 2.18 2.43
N GLY A 63 16.99 2.75 3.03
CA GLY A 63 16.83 4.20 3.17
C GLY A 63 16.58 4.97 1.86
N THR A 64 16.61 4.31 0.70
CA THR A 64 16.40 4.93 -0.62
C THR A 64 15.07 5.68 -0.70
N HIS A 65 15.09 6.82 -1.39
CA HIS A 65 13.92 7.68 -1.53
C HIS A 65 12.95 7.15 -2.58
N ILE A 66 11.69 6.98 -2.20
CA ILE A 66 10.60 6.54 -3.04
C ILE A 66 9.61 7.70 -3.18
N LYS A 67 9.50 8.24 -4.39
CA LYS A 67 8.59 9.35 -4.69
C LYS A 67 7.15 8.87 -4.76
N ILE A 68 6.29 9.44 -3.91
CA ILE A 68 4.85 9.24 -3.88
C ILE A 68 4.22 10.11 -4.97
N LYS A 69 3.41 9.50 -5.82
CA LYS A 69 2.83 10.16 -7.01
C LYS A 69 1.37 10.60 -6.83
N HIS A 70 0.79 10.35 -5.66
CA HIS A 70 -0.62 10.60 -5.37
C HIS A 70 -0.77 11.59 -4.22
N TYR A 71 -1.86 12.34 -4.24
CA TYR A 71 -2.33 13.07 -3.06
C TYR A 71 -3.09 12.10 -2.16
N ALA A 72 -2.71 12.01 -0.88
CA ALA A 72 -3.39 11.18 0.09
C ALA A 72 -3.59 11.91 1.42
N THR A 73 -4.70 11.60 2.09
CA THR A 73 -4.98 11.97 3.47
C THR A 73 -5.45 10.72 4.22
N CYS A 74 -5.77 10.83 5.51
CA CYS A 74 -6.30 9.68 6.23
C CYS A 74 -7.70 9.23 5.74
N ASP A 75 -8.41 10.07 4.98
CA ASP A 75 -9.73 9.74 4.44
C ASP A 75 -9.64 9.05 3.08
N THR A 76 -8.43 8.89 2.54
CA THR A 76 -8.24 8.22 1.25
C THR A 76 -8.54 6.73 1.37
N GLU A 77 -9.34 6.24 0.43
CA GLU A 77 -9.78 4.86 0.27
C GLU A 77 -9.00 4.17 -0.86
N ASN A 78 -9.14 2.86 -0.98
CA ASN A 78 -8.51 2.08 -2.07
C ASN A 78 -7.01 2.29 -2.16
N VAL A 79 -6.30 2.13 -1.04
CA VAL A 79 -4.87 2.44 -0.93
C VAL A 79 -4.01 1.21 -0.67
N VAL A 80 -2.77 1.29 -1.14
CA VAL A 80 -1.65 0.50 -0.60
C VAL A 80 -0.85 1.40 0.33
N TYR A 81 -0.54 0.91 1.53
CA TYR A 81 0.13 1.65 2.58
C TYR A 81 1.34 0.91 3.13
N LEU A 82 2.25 1.66 3.76
CA LEU A 82 3.42 1.17 4.48
C LEU A 82 3.27 1.47 5.97
N PHE A 83 3.53 0.46 6.79
CA PHE A 83 3.81 0.58 8.21
C PHE A 83 5.29 0.52 8.49
N LYS A 84 5.69 1.25 9.52
CA LYS A 84 7.03 1.25 10.08
C LYS A 84 6.96 1.20 11.58
N CYS A 85 7.71 0.28 12.14
CA CYS A 85 8.05 0.24 13.54
C CYS A 85 9.32 1.05 13.78
N LEU A 86 9.52 1.57 15.00
CA LEU A 86 10.75 2.29 15.35
C LEU A 86 12.00 1.39 15.33
N CYS A 87 11.87 0.06 15.44
CA CYS A 87 12.98 -0.88 15.26
C CYS A 87 13.38 -1.10 13.78
N GLY A 88 12.83 -0.31 12.84
CA GLY A 88 13.19 -0.37 11.43
C GLY A 88 12.39 -1.39 10.61
N LYS A 89 11.67 -2.32 11.26
CA LYS A 89 10.80 -3.27 10.55
C LYS A 89 9.61 -2.57 9.89
N GLY A 90 9.27 -3.01 8.68
CA GLY A 90 8.15 -2.51 7.91
C GLY A 90 7.15 -3.59 7.52
N ASN A 91 5.90 -3.19 7.29
CA ASN A 91 4.85 -4.05 6.78
C ASN A 91 4.03 -3.29 5.72
N ILE A 92 3.64 -3.97 4.65
CA ILE A 92 2.81 -3.40 3.59
C ILE A 92 1.42 -3.97 3.74
N GLY A 93 0.42 -3.14 3.52
CA GLY A 93 -0.96 -3.59 3.50
C GLY A 93 -1.81 -2.80 2.52
N GLN A 94 -3.03 -3.30 2.35
CA GLN A 94 -4.07 -2.66 1.54
C GLN A 94 -5.27 -2.24 2.40
N ALA A 95 -5.97 -1.20 1.96
CA ALA A 95 -7.23 -0.77 2.54
C ALA A 95 -8.23 -0.40 1.44
N ILE A 96 -9.37 -1.11 1.40
CA ILE A 96 -10.53 -0.72 0.57
C ILE A 96 -11.23 0.48 1.22
N ARG A 97 -11.61 0.35 2.50
CA ARG A 97 -12.12 1.46 3.31
C ARG A 97 -11.05 2.53 3.53
N SER A 98 -11.45 3.71 3.99
CA SER A 98 -10.51 4.76 4.37
C SER A 98 -9.36 4.27 5.27
N ILE A 99 -8.14 4.73 4.98
CA ILE A 99 -6.95 4.33 5.73
C ILE A 99 -7.09 4.67 7.22
N ARG A 100 -7.81 5.76 7.57
CA ARG A 100 -8.18 6.10 8.96
C ARG A 100 -8.88 4.94 9.67
N THR A 101 -9.88 4.33 9.04
CA THR A 101 -10.63 3.21 9.63
C THR A 101 -9.71 2.01 9.80
N LYS A 102 -8.91 1.70 8.79
CA LYS A 102 -7.93 0.62 8.86
C LYS A 102 -6.89 0.85 9.97
N MET A 103 -6.45 2.08 10.19
CA MET A 103 -5.52 2.43 11.27
C MET A 103 -6.14 2.23 12.64
N LYS A 104 -7.40 2.65 12.83
CA LYS A 104 -8.12 2.42 14.09
C LYS A 104 -8.17 0.93 14.44
N ASP A 105 -8.47 0.10 13.45
CA ASP A 105 -8.51 -1.36 13.62
C ASP A 105 -7.12 -1.90 14.04
N HIS A 106 -6.05 -1.50 13.35
CA HIS A 106 -4.68 -1.93 13.69
C HIS A 106 -4.22 -1.46 15.07
N LEU A 107 -4.43 -0.19 15.42
CA LEU A 107 -4.04 0.35 16.72
C LEU A 107 -4.78 -0.38 17.85
N ARG A 108 -6.09 -0.62 17.69
CA ARG A 108 -6.87 -1.43 18.64
C ARG A 108 -6.32 -2.85 18.77
N ASN A 109 -5.95 -3.49 17.66
CA ASN A 109 -5.43 -4.86 17.66
C ASN A 109 -4.04 -4.95 18.31
N ILE A 110 -3.19 -3.92 18.16
CA ILE A 110 -1.89 -3.82 18.86
C ILE A 110 -2.13 -3.66 20.36
N ARG A 111 -3.01 -2.74 20.76
CA ARG A 111 -3.28 -2.45 22.18
C ARG A 111 -3.85 -3.66 22.93
N ASN A 112 -4.73 -4.41 22.29
CA ASN A 112 -5.46 -5.52 22.90
C ASN A 112 -4.98 -6.88 22.38
N PHE A 113 -3.71 -6.97 21.97
CA PHE A 113 -3.18 -8.17 21.33
C PHE A 113 -3.33 -9.41 22.23
N LYS A 114 -3.78 -10.51 21.62
CA LYS A 114 -3.84 -11.84 22.22
C LYS A 114 -3.42 -12.87 21.17
N HIS A 115 -2.43 -13.69 21.52
CA HIS A 115 -1.92 -14.74 20.65
C HIS A 115 -3.05 -15.73 20.29
N GLY A 116 -3.16 -16.11 19.01
CA GLY A 116 -4.21 -17.03 18.53
C GLY A 116 -5.63 -16.45 18.45
N SER A 117 -5.82 -15.15 18.69
CA SER A 117 -7.12 -14.48 18.49
C SER A 117 -7.42 -14.23 17.01
N PRO A 118 -8.68 -13.99 16.61
CA PRO A 118 -9.02 -13.56 15.24
C PRO A 118 -8.34 -12.24 14.81
N THR A 119 -7.82 -11.47 15.78
CA THR A 119 -7.08 -10.22 15.57
C THR A 119 -5.56 -10.39 15.61
N ASP A 120 -5.07 -11.63 15.66
CA ASP A 120 -3.66 -11.99 15.62
C ASP A 120 -3.06 -11.72 14.23
N MET A 121 -2.85 -10.42 13.96
CA MET A 121 -2.21 -9.92 12.76
C MET A 121 -0.71 -9.82 12.99
N THR A 122 0.06 -10.05 11.94
CA THR A 122 1.53 -9.92 11.92
C THR A 122 2.04 -8.65 12.58
N VAL A 123 1.36 -7.52 12.36
CA VAL A 123 1.72 -6.23 12.95
C VAL A 123 1.53 -6.24 14.46
N SER A 124 0.39 -6.70 14.95
CA SER A 124 0.11 -6.78 16.38
C SER A 124 1.04 -7.77 17.09
N ARG A 125 1.28 -8.92 16.46
CA ARG A 125 2.21 -9.95 16.97
C ARG A 125 3.61 -9.39 17.14
N HIS A 126 4.15 -8.75 16.10
CA HIS A 126 5.46 -8.11 16.17
C HIS A 126 5.56 -7.13 17.34
N PHE A 127 4.57 -6.23 17.50
CA PHE A 127 4.58 -5.24 18.56
C PHE A 127 4.56 -5.90 19.94
N SER A 128 3.84 -7.00 20.10
CA SER A 128 3.86 -7.81 21.33
C SER A 128 5.21 -8.47 21.57
N GLU A 129 5.82 -9.10 20.55
CA GLU A 129 7.08 -9.83 20.67
C GLU A 129 8.26 -8.92 21.03
N VAL A 130 8.28 -7.69 20.53
CA VAL A 130 9.36 -6.72 20.82
C VAL A 130 8.99 -5.72 21.91
N ASN A 131 7.91 -5.94 22.66
CA ASN A 131 7.42 -5.04 23.72
C ASN A 131 7.25 -3.58 23.26
N HIS A 132 6.77 -3.39 22.03
CA HIS A 132 6.46 -2.08 21.48
C HIS A 132 4.98 -1.75 21.63
N ASN A 133 4.68 -0.46 21.74
CA ASN A 133 3.32 0.05 21.88
C ASN A 133 2.83 0.74 20.61
N GLN A 134 1.51 0.90 20.48
CA GLN A 134 0.87 1.47 19.30
C GLN A 134 1.35 2.90 18.92
N SER A 135 1.90 3.68 19.85
CA SER A 135 2.42 5.04 19.57
C SER A 135 3.72 5.02 18.76
N GLN A 136 4.42 3.88 18.75
CA GLN A 136 5.65 3.66 17.97
C GLN A 136 5.35 3.24 16.52
N LEU A 137 4.08 3.03 16.16
CA LEU A 137 3.67 2.74 14.79
C LEU A 137 3.66 4.02 13.97
N LYS A 138 4.38 4.00 12.84
CA LYS A 138 4.33 5.02 11.79
C LYS A 138 3.76 4.45 10.50
N TRP A 139 3.09 5.28 9.72
CA TRP A 139 2.44 4.85 8.48
C TRP A 139 2.34 5.96 7.42
N MET A 140 2.22 5.54 6.16
CA MET A 140 1.87 6.40 5.03
C MET A 140 1.23 5.61 3.90
N VAL A 141 0.51 6.32 3.02
CA VAL A 141 0.02 5.78 1.76
C VAL A 141 1.16 5.77 0.73
N LEU A 142 1.40 4.62 0.10
CA LEU A 142 2.34 4.47 -1.02
C LEU A 142 1.66 4.75 -2.35
N GLU A 143 0.42 4.27 -2.51
CA GLU A 143 -0.32 4.36 -3.76
C GLU A 143 -1.83 4.42 -3.51
N VAL A 144 -2.52 5.21 -4.34
CA VAL A 144 -3.98 5.27 -4.37
C VAL A 144 -4.43 4.59 -5.65
N ILE A 145 -5.12 3.46 -5.51
CA ILE A 145 -5.56 2.65 -6.63
C ILE A 145 -6.87 3.22 -7.15
N GLN A 146 -6.90 3.54 -8.44
CA GLN A 146 -8.12 3.99 -9.08
C GLN A 146 -9.01 2.77 -9.36
N PRO A 147 -10.33 2.88 -9.14
CA PRO A 147 -11.23 1.82 -9.54
C PRO A 147 -11.11 1.58 -11.05
N PRO A 148 -11.10 0.32 -11.50
CA PRO A 148 -11.02 0.01 -12.92
C PRO A 148 -12.25 0.59 -13.64
N HIS A 149 -12.05 1.10 -14.86
CA HIS A 149 -13.11 1.71 -15.67
C HIS A 149 -14.18 0.70 -16.10
N ARG A 150 -13.80 -0.57 -16.22
CA ARG A 150 -14.73 -1.70 -16.43
C ARG A 150 -14.84 -2.45 -15.11
N GLU A 151 -15.88 -3.25 -14.94
CA GLU A 151 -16.32 -4.05 -13.77
C GLU A 151 -15.24 -5.01 -13.19
N GLY A 152 -14.02 -4.51 -13.02
CA GLY A 152 -12.88 -5.21 -12.51
C GLY A 152 -12.92 -5.24 -11.00
N ASN A 153 -12.44 -6.34 -10.45
CA ASN A 153 -12.48 -6.56 -9.02
C ASN A 153 -11.43 -5.69 -8.31
N MET A 154 -11.89 -4.63 -7.64
CA MET A 154 -11.04 -3.69 -6.87
C MET A 154 -10.11 -4.41 -5.88
N LYS A 155 -10.60 -5.50 -5.26
CA LYS A 155 -9.81 -6.31 -4.32
C LYS A 155 -8.65 -7.00 -5.03
N GLN A 156 -8.85 -7.53 -6.24
CA GLN A 156 -7.78 -8.12 -7.03
C GLN A 156 -6.75 -7.07 -7.44
N CYS A 157 -7.18 -5.87 -7.85
CA CYS A 157 -6.27 -4.78 -8.15
C CYS A 157 -5.41 -4.40 -6.93
N LEU A 158 -6.02 -4.25 -5.75
CA LEU A 158 -5.27 -3.93 -4.54
C LEU A 158 -4.28 -5.05 -4.16
N LEU A 159 -4.66 -6.34 -4.29
CA LEU A 159 -3.77 -7.47 -4.02
C LEU A 159 -2.55 -7.47 -4.95
N GLN A 160 -2.77 -7.24 -6.25
CA GLN A 160 -1.67 -7.16 -7.22
C GLN A 160 -0.72 -6.00 -6.89
N ARG A 161 -1.27 -4.84 -6.50
CA ARG A 161 -0.46 -3.66 -6.15
C ARG A 161 0.25 -3.81 -4.82
N GLU A 162 -0.38 -4.45 -3.82
CA GLU A 162 0.25 -4.83 -2.56
C GLU A 162 1.45 -5.74 -2.81
N PHE A 163 1.30 -6.77 -3.64
CA PHE A 163 2.40 -7.66 -4.02
C PHE A 163 3.52 -6.94 -4.78
N PHE A 164 3.17 -6.02 -5.69
CA PHE A 164 4.15 -5.18 -6.37
C PHE A 164 4.97 -4.36 -5.38
N TRP A 165 4.33 -3.71 -4.40
CA TRP A 165 5.02 -2.92 -3.39
C TRP A 165 5.84 -3.79 -2.45
N PHE A 166 5.33 -4.97 -2.09
CA PHE A 166 6.09 -5.97 -1.36
C PHE A 166 7.38 -6.32 -2.08
N LYS A 167 7.30 -6.77 -3.33
CA LYS A 167 8.51 -7.06 -4.12
C LYS A 167 9.44 -5.86 -4.23
N ARG A 168 8.90 -4.65 -4.41
CA ARG A 168 9.71 -3.43 -4.52
C ARG A 168 10.44 -3.06 -3.22
N LEU A 169 9.91 -3.43 -2.06
CA LEU A 169 10.44 -3.06 -0.74
C LEU A 169 11.13 -4.24 -0.01
N ASP A 170 10.97 -5.47 -0.50
CA ASP A 170 11.49 -6.72 0.07
C ASP A 170 12.68 -7.29 -0.73
N THR A 171 13.05 -6.71 -1.87
CA THR A 171 14.15 -7.19 -2.74
C THR A 171 15.57 -7.09 -2.14
N SER A 172 15.72 -6.84 -0.83
CA SER A 172 17.00 -6.93 -0.13
C SER A 172 16.82 -7.33 1.34
N HIS A 173 16.88 -8.64 1.61
CA HIS A 173 17.00 -9.30 2.93
C HIS A 173 15.78 -9.29 3.88
N PRO A 174 15.62 -10.35 4.71
CA PRO A 174 14.32 -10.82 5.22
C PRO A 174 13.85 -10.10 6.49
N VAL A 175 14.20 -8.83 6.70
CA VAL A 175 13.76 -8.08 7.89
C VAL A 175 12.41 -7.39 7.62
N SER A 176 11.48 -8.13 7.01
CA SER A 176 10.08 -7.73 6.95
C SER A 176 9.37 -8.29 8.18
N MET A 177 8.30 -7.63 8.64
CA MET A 177 7.50 -8.17 9.75
C MET A 177 6.77 -9.47 9.34
N ASN A 178 6.74 -9.83 8.06
CA ASN A 178 6.05 -11.02 7.55
C ASN A 178 6.91 -12.28 7.67
N ASP A 179 6.96 -12.87 8.87
CA ASP A 179 7.22 -14.30 8.98
C ASP A 179 5.97 -15.04 8.46
N SER A 180 6.14 -15.76 7.34
CA SER A 180 5.13 -16.51 6.57
C SER A 180 4.14 -15.69 5.71
N TRP A 181 4.54 -15.40 4.47
CA TRP A 181 3.56 -15.44 3.38
C TRP A 181 3.22 -16.92 3.13
N SER A 182 2.28 -17.48 3.88
CA SER A 182 1.59 -18.68 3.40
C SER A 182 0.94 -18.31 2.07
N VAL A 183 1.34 -19.00 1.02
CA VAL A 183 0.85 -18.92 -0.37
C VAL A 183 -0.63 -19.34 -0.39
N LYS A 184 -1.50 -18.54 0.22
CA LYS A 184 -2.96 -18.71 0.25
C LYS A 184 -3.69 -17.77 -0.71
N PHE A 185 -2.95 -17.05 -1.56
CA PHE A 185 -3.53 -16.01 -2.41
C PHE A 185 -3.68 -16.39 -3.89
N PHE A 186 -3.44 -17.65 -4.25
CA PHE A 186 -3.62 -18.14 -5.62
C PHE A 186 -4.38 -19.47 -5.73
N LEU A 187 -5.03 -19.96 -4.65
CA LEU A 187 -5.88 -21.15 -4.68
C LEU A 187 -7.25 -20.82 -4.09
#